data_AF-A0A3B9L8M6-F1
#
_entry.id   AF-A0A3B9L8M6-F1
#
_cell.length_a   1.000
_cell.length_b   1.000
_cell.length_c   1.000
_cell.angle_alpha   90.00
_cell.angle_beta   90.00
_cell.angle_gamma   90.00
#
_symmetry.space_group_name_H-M   'P 1'
#
loop_
_entity.id
_entity.type
_entity.pdbx_description
1 polymer ?
#
loop_
_entity_poly.entity_id
_entity_poly.type
_entity_poly.pdbx_seq_one_letter_code
_entity_poly.pdbx_strand_id
1 'polypeptide(L)'
;MPELIVTATNQINVKAGANVDTGAATKTPVKTEITTSGDGALLALSSKSDFAYNRTGGSASSATGALIVEANSQLKAGNSVVLDATKQASLNSNITLENGGSATFGANSILIGNAPLNTAGLNLNAAALTALGQLKSLTLNSYNNIDTFGAVQFGNNKLDLTMNAAGIAGHLAKGETLASIGASPVSSVITAKNFTFKNTNGAAFVTPTDDSGRGLEINAGTAEVKVGNVVTQEKIVGTVNFVGVGSDDTTINGGKTEVAGYTRLAIKADEIHVADKGASTFNVDTITLTIGRIVGETAADFKLKADKLEVANLTGASTTGAAGVGAKLDVVAKEITVAGDIAMTSGTLNLTSDNSLNIASGAHLSAASTPIAFYNQTQHANAGSITLTSNNGNVNIDAGALVDVTSQGNADAGTVSLVATSGTANVVGDLRGNASGTGKGGKLNVDVKTLNDITLTNSKAVGFDESRQYRVRTGNVAI
;
A
#
# COMPACT_ATOMS: atom_id res chain seq x y z
N MET A 1 -28.88 10.07 -23.89
CA MET A 1 -29.36 10.41 -22.53
C MET A 1 -28.11 10.73 -21.71
N PRO A 2 -27.86 11.97 -21.26
CA PRO A 2 -26.55 12.37 -20.74
C PRO A 2 -26.11 11.63 -19.47
N GLU A 3 -27.06 11.05 -18.74
CA GLU A 3 -26.80 10.35 -17.48
C GLU A 3 -27.88 9.30 -17.22
N LEU A 4 -27.48 8.15 -16.69
CA LEU A 4 -28.35 7.08 -16.20
C LEU A 4 -27.87 6.67 -14.82
N ILE A 5 -28.79 6.60 -13.85
CA ILE A 5 -28.53 6.04 -12.52
C ILE A 5 -29.71 5.12 -12.19
N VAL A 6 -29.40 3.84 -11.93
CA VAL A 6 -30.39 2.81 -11.59
C VAL A 6 -29.90 2.09 -10.35
N THR A 7 -30.77 1.95 -9.36
CA THR A 7 -30.49 1.22 -8.11
C THR A 7 -31.60 0.20 -7.85
N ALA A 8 -31.24 -0.93 -7.25
CA ALA A 8 -32.21 -1.92 -6.79
C ALA A 8 -31.67 -2.67 -5.57
N THR A 9 -32.54 -2.99 -4.61
CA THR A 9 -32.17 -3.86 -3.49
C THR A 9 -31.94 -5.29 -3.95
N ASN A 10 -32.78 -5.80 -4.88
CA ASN A 10 -32.71 -7.20 -5.31
C ASN A 10 -31.84 -7.37 -6.56
N GLN A 11 -32.26 -6.82 -7.71
CA GLN A 11 -31.56 -7.05 -8.98
C GLN A 11 -31.76 -5.91 -9.98
N ILE A 12 -30.69 -5.57 -10.69
CA ILE A 12 -30.68 -4.82 -11.94
C ILE A 12 -30.35 -5.80 -13.08
N ASN A 13 -31.16 -5.82 -14.13
CA ASN A 13 -30.90 -6.62 -15.32
C ASN A 13 -30.84 -5.73 -16.57
N VAL A 14 -29.66 -5.64 -17.18
CA VAL A 14 -29.47 -5.06 -18.51
C VAL A 14 -29.61 -6.18 -19.53
N LYS A 15 -30.76 -6.19 -20.20
CA LYS A 15 -31.13 -7.26 -21.15
C LYS A 15 -30.22 -7.33 -22.37
N ALA A 16 -30.11 -8.52 -22.93
CA ALA A 16 -29.37 -8.75 -24.17
C ALA A 16 -29.84 -7.79 -25.28
N GLY A 17 -28.90 -7.17 -25.98
CA GLY A 17 -29.18 -6.18 -27.03
C GLY A 17 -29.55 -4.78 -26.53
N ALA A 18 -29.61 -4.54 -25.22
CA ALA A 18 -29.83 -3.20 -24.70
C ALA A 18 -28.69 -2.25 -25.13
N ASN A 19 -29.05 -1.04 -25.55
CA ASN A 19 -28.10 -0.01 -25.93
C ASN A 19 -28.30 1.23 -25.04
N VAL A 20 -27.32 1.51 -24.19
CA VAL A 20 -27.28 2.69 -23.33
C VAL A 20 -26.06 3.52 -23.73
N ASP A 21 -26.30 4.66 -24.39
CA ASP A 21 -25.25 5.62 -24.76
C ASP A 21 -25.50 6.96 -24.07
N THR A 22 -24.56 7.37 -23.21
CA THR A 22 -24.65 8.67 -22.55
C THR A 22 -24.12 9.83 -23.39
N GLY A 23 -23.50 9.57 -24.53
CA GLY A 23 -22.89 10.57 -25.40
C GLY A 23 -21.40 10.79 -25.08
N ALA A 24 -20.81 11.76 -25.77
CA ALA A 24 -19.39 12.06 -25.68
C ALA A 24 -19.01 12.72 -24.35
N ALA A 25 -17.75 12.56 -23.91
CA ALA A 25 -17.27 13.14 -22.66
C ALA A 25 -17.40 14.67 -22.65
N THR A 26 -17.98 15.21 -21.58
CA THR A 26 -17.87 16.63 -21.26
C THR A 26 -16.43 16.92 -20.82
N LYS A 27 -15.82 17.98 -21.38
CA LYS A 27 -14.43 18.37 -21.09
C LYS A 27 -14.18 18.71 -19.62
N THR A 28 -15.19 19.27 -18.96
CA THR A 28 -15.14 19.67 -17.55
C THR A 28 -16.31 19.01 -16.81
N PRO A 29 -16.20 17.71 -16.51
CA PRO A 29 -17.29 16.99 -15.86
C PRO A 29 -17.49 17.49 -14.43
N VAL A 30 -18.74 17.52 -13.99
CA VAL A 30 -19.09 17.86 -12.61
C VAL A 30 -18.74 16.68 -11.71
N LYS A 31 -18.01 16.90 -10.61
CA LYS A 31 -17.83 15.84 -9.61
C LYS A 31 -19.17 15.57 -8.93
N THR A 32 -19.61 14.31 -8.93
CA THR A 32 -20.88 13.91 -8.33
C THR A 32 -20.64 12.73 -7.41
N GLU A 33 -20.95 12.91 -6.13
CA GLU A 33 -20.88 11.84 -5.14
C GLU A 33 -22.16 11.01 -5.18
N ILE A 34 -22.01 9.69 -5.25
CA ILE A 34 -23.09 8.72 -5.10
C ILE A 34 -22.81 7.90 -3.86
N THR A 35 -23.68 8.00 -2.87
CA THR A 35 -23.62 7.21 -1.64
C THR A 35 -24.81 6.27 -1.57
N THR A 36 -24.54 4.99 -1.32
CA THR A 36 -25.57 3.97 -1.04
C THR A 36 -25.30 3.30 0.30
N SER A 37 -26.32 2.75 0.93
CA SER A 37 -26.19 1.98 2.16
C SER A 37 -26.84 0.60 2.07
N GLY A 38 -26.31 -0.34 2.85
CA GLY A 38 -26.78 -1.72 2.89
C GLY A 38 -26.52 -2.49 1.60
N ASP A 39 -27.16 -3.64 1.48
CA ASP A 39 -27.02 -4.54 0.33
C ASP A 39 -27.86 -4.08 -0.87
N GLY A 40 -27.33 -4.27 -2.09
CA GLY A 40 -28.03 -3.88 -3.31
C GLY A 40 -27.14 -3.86 -4.55
N ALA A 41 -27.72 -3.35 -5.64
CA ALA A 41 -27.06 -3.14 -6.92
C ALA A 41 -27.22 -1.69 -7.38
N LEU A 42 -26.20 -1.15 -8.04
CA LEU A 42 -26.17 0.16 -8.67
C LEU A 42 -25.55 0.06 -10.07
N LEU A 43 -26.19 0.69 -11.05
CA LEU A 43 -25.62 0.98 -12.35
C LEU A 43 -25.72 2.49 -12.59
N ALA A 44 -24.58 3.16 -12.74
CA ALA A 44 -24.52 4.56 -13.12
C ALA A 44 -23.60 4.77 -14.33
N LEU A 45 -24.06 5.57 -15.29
CA LEU A 45 -23.32 5.93 -16.51
C LEU A 45 -23.51 7.43 -16.73
N SER A 46 -22.45 8.17 -17.06
CA SER A 46 -22.55 9.61 -17.33
C SER A 46 -21.55 10.09 -18.37
N SER A 47 -21.98 11.07 -19.17
CA SER A 47 -21.16 11.90 -20.06
C SER A 47 -21.04 13.35 -19.57
N LYS A 48 -21.58 13.66 -18.39
CA LYS A 48 -21.56 14.99 -17.77
C LYS A 48 -20.85 14.99 -16.41
N SER A 49 -20.93 13.89 -15.70
CA SER A 49 -20.48 13.78 -14.32
C SER A 49 -19.25 12.88 -14.21
N ASP A 50 -18.46 13.13 -13.18
CA ASP A 50 -17.37 12.27 -12.72
C ASP A 50 -17.79 11.68 -11.38
N PHE A 51 -18.28 10.43 -11.41
CA PHE A 51 -18.83 9.79 -10.22
C PHE A 51 -17.75 9.38 -9.22
N ALA A 52 -17.89 9.86 -7.99
CA ALA A 52 -17.23 9.29 -6.81
C ALA A 52 -18.26 8.43 -6.06
N TYR A 53 -18.02 7.12 -5.98
CA TYR A 53 -18.98 6.17 -5.42
C TYR A 53 -18.51 5.57 -4.10
N ASN A 54 -19.43 5.50 -3.13
CA ASN A 54 -19.21 4.80 -1.87
C ASN A 54 -20.44 4.00 -1.43
N ARG A 55 -20.23 2.79 -0.90
CA ARG A 55 -21.27 2.00 -0.22
C ARG A 55 -20.87 1.73 1.22
N THR A 56 -21.75 2.07 2.15
CA THR A 56 -21.61 1.72 3.56
C THR A 56 -22.48 0.51 3.91
N GLY A 57 -21.98 -0.38 4.77
CA GLY A 57 -22.76 -1.52 5.29
C GLY A 57 -23.11 -2.61 4.28
N GLY A 58 -22.40 -2.72 3.14
CA GLY A 58 -22.51 -3.86 2.24
C GLY A 58 -21.79 -5.10 2.80
N SER A 59 -22.36 -6.29 2.62
CA SER A 59 -21.82 -7.54 3.18
C SER A 59 -21.20 -8.48 2.14
N ALA A 60 -20.10 -9.15 2.53
CA ALA A 60 -19.48 -10.26 1.80
C ALA A 60 -20.41 -11.48 1.64
N SER A 61 -21.44 -11.60 2.46
CA SER A 61 -22.41 -12.70 2.44
C SER A 61 -23.81 -12.26 2.01
N SER A 62 -23.89 -11.16 1.27
CA SER A 62 -25.17 -10.57 0.86
C SER A 62 -26.09 -11.56 0.13
N ALA A 63 -27.35 -11.61 0.55
CA ALA A 63 -28.37 -12.44 -0.09
C ALA A 63 -29.05 -11.76 -1.30
N THR A 64 -28.82 -10.45 -1.48
CA THR A 64 -29.47 -9.58 -2.48
C THR A 64 -28.46 -8.68 -3.19
N GLY A 65 -28.89 -7.93 -4.21
CA GLY A 65 -27.99 -7.01 -4.92
C GLY A 65 -27.23 -7.71 -6.04
N ALA A 66 -27.98 -8.09 -7.09
CA ALA A 66 -27.42 -8.63 -8.32
C ALA A 66 -27.43 -7.56 -9.44
N LEU A 67 -26.31 -7.41 -10.14
CA LEU A 67 -26.21 -6.65 -11.38
C LEU A 67 -25.82 -7.62 -12.50
N ILE A 68 -26.76 -7.84 -13.42
CA ILE A 68 -26.57 -8.75 -14.55
C ILE A 68 -26.60 -7.93 -15.82
N VAL A 69 -25.46 -7.88 -16.50
CA VAL A 69 -25.34 -7.30 -17.84
C VAL A 69 -25.23 -8.45 -18.84
N GLU A 70 -26.37 -8.79 -19.44
CA GLU A 70 -26.50 -9.89 -20.40
C GLU A 70 -25.72 -9.58 -21.70
N ALA A 71 -25.36 -10.63 -22.44
CA ALA A 71 -24.53 -10.53 -23.64
C ALA A 71 -25.12 -9.66 -24.75
N ASN A 72 -24.26 -9.13 -25.61
CA ASN A 72 -24.63 -8.24 -26.73
C ASN A 72 -25.29 -6.91 -26.31
N SER A 73 -25.26 -6.54 -25.04
CA SER A 73 -25.60 -5.17 -24.63
C SER A 73 -24.42 -4.23 -24.87
N GLN A 74 -24.72 -2.95 -25.04
CA GLN A 74 -23.74 -1.88 -25.25
C GLN A 74 -23.96 -0.83 -24.18
N LEU A 75 -22.99 -0.68 -23.29
CA LEU A 75 -22.98 0.37 -22.28
C LEU A 75 -21.85 1.34 -22.61
N LYS A 76 -22.21 2.56 -23.00
CA LYS A 76 -21.26 3.60 -23.34
C LYS A 76 -21.42 4.79 -22.42
N ALA A 77 -20.30 5.19 -21.82
CA ALA A 77 -20.19 6.39 -21.01
C ALA A 77 -19.14 7.34 -21.57
N GLY A 78 -19.39 8.64 -21.47
CA GLY A 78 -18.41 9.67 -21.82
C GLY A 78 -17.36 9.85 -20.72
N ASN A 79 -17.78 10.09 -19.48
CA ASN A 79 -16.89 10.48 -18.39
C ASN A 79 -16.78 9.45 -17.27
N SER A 80 -17.89 8.83 -16.85
CA SER A 80 -17.82 7.91 -15.71
C SER A 80 -18.81 6.75 -15.77
N VAL A 81 -18.40 5.64 -15.19
CA VAL A 81 -19.19 4.43 -15.02
C VAL A 81 -19.06 3.88 -13.60
N VAL A 82 -20.19 3.48 -13.01
CA VAL A 82 -20.25 2.76 -11.73
C VAL A 82 -21.10 1.50 -11.93
N LEU A 83 -20.52 0.34 -11.67
CA LEU A 83 -21.24 -0.92 -11.56
C LEU A 83 -20.94 -1.44 -10.17
N ASP A 84 -21.94 -1.59 -9.32
CA ASP A 84 -21.77 -2.16 -7.99
C ASP A 84 -22.86 -3.18 -7.69
N ALA A 85 -22.49 -4.32 -7.10
CA ALA A 85 -23.44 -5.32 -6.65
C ALA A 85 -22.85 -6.11 -5.46
N THR A 86 -23.59 -6.21 -4.36
CA THR A 86 -23.11 -6.87 -3.14
C THR A 86 -23.12 -8.41 -3.21
N LYS A 87 -24.02 -9.00 -4.01
CA LYS A 87 -24.12 -10.47 -4.18
C LYS A 87 -23.47 -10.95 -5.46
N GLN A 88 -23.87 -10.40 -6.60
CA GLN A 88 -23.43 -10.90 -7.91
C GLN A 88 -23.31 -9.75 -8.90
N ALA A 89 -22.14 -9.58 -9.48
CA ALA A 89 -21.93 -8.73 -10.65
C ALA A 89 -21.48 -9.62 -11.81
N SER A 90 -22.13 -9.49 -12.97
CA SER A 90 -21.74 -10.19 -14.20
C SER A 90 -21.75 -9.22 -15.37
N LEU A 91 -20.67 -9.27 -16.16
CA LEU A 91 -20.47 -8.44 -17.33
C LEU A 91 -20.14 -9.30 -18.54
N ASN A 92 -21.16 -9.65 -19.31
CA ASN A 92 -21.02 -10.47 -20.52
C ASN A 92 -21.03 -9.64 -21.82
N SER A 93 -20.76 -8.34 -21.70
CA SER A 93 -20.96 -7.33 -22.75
C SER A 93 -19.88 -6.26 -22.73
N ASN A 94 -19.89 -5.39 -23.74
CA ASN A 94 -18.91 -4.32 -23.87
C ASN A 94 -19.34 -3.10 -23.05
N ILE A 95 -18.44 -2.66 -22.16
CA ILE A 95 -18.47 -1.31 -21.59
C ILE A 95 -17.41 -0.51 -22.31
N THR A 96 -17.81 0.61 -22.91
CA THR A 96 -16.86 1.55 -23.51
C THR A 96 -16.87 2.85 -22.72
N LEU A 97 -15.68 3.32 -22.37
CA LEU A 97 -15.46 4.62 -21.73
C LEU A 97 -14.44 5.40 -22.55
N GLU A 98 -14.61 6.72 -22.69
CA GLU A 98 -13.60 7.54 -23.36
C GLU A 98 -12.33 7.65 -22.52
N ASN A 99 -11.19 7.83 -23.20
CA ASN A 99 -9.89 7.99 -22.52
C ASN A 99 -9.92 9.15 -21.52
N GLY A 100 -9.38 8.91 -20.33
CA GLY A 100 -9.44 9.85 -19.21
C GLY A 100 -10.74 9.79 -18.41
N GLY A 101 -11.63 8.82 -18.68
CA GLY A 101 -12.80 8.56 -17.83
C GLY A 101 -12.47 7.86 -16.51
N SER A 102 -13.45 7.81 -15.62
CA SER A 102 -13.40 7.16 -14.31
C SER A 102 -14.31 5.93 -14.25
N ALA A 103 -13.84 4.84 -13.67
CA ALA A 103 -14.65 3.64 -13.47
C ALA A 103 -14.65 3.19 -12.01
N THR A 104 -15.81 2.77 -11.51
CA THR A 104 -15.92 2.05 -10.24
C THR A 104 -16.61 0.71 -10.47
N PHE A 105 -15.96 -0.37 -10.08
CA PHE A 105 -16.51 -1.72 -10.13
C PHE A 105 -16.58 -2.30 -8.71
N GLY A 106 -17.80 -2.58 -8.27
CA GLY A 106 -18.12 -3.20 -7.00
C GLY A 106 -18.73 -4.58 -7.21
N ALA A 107 -18.19 -5.58 -6.54
CA ALA A 107 -18.65 -6.96 -6.65
C ALA A 107 -18.29 -7.75 -5.40
N ASN A 108 -18.98 -8.88 -5.18
CA ASN A 108 -18.62 -9.79 -4.10
C ASN A 108 -17.14 -10.23 -4.18
N SER A 109 -16.73 -10.75 -5.35
CA SER A 109 -15.32 -10.96 -5.74
C SER A 109 -15.07 -10.31 -7.10
N ILE A 110 -13.85 -9.82 -7.31
CA ILE A 110 -13.42 -9.26 -8.60
C ILE A 110 -12.31 -10.14 -9.14
N LEU A 111 -12.47 -10.62 -10.37
CA LEU A 111 -11.54 -11.54 -11.02
C LEU A 111 -10.83 -10.80 -12.15
N ILE A 112 -9.51 -10.77 -12.15
CA ILE A 112 -8.70 -10.10 -13.17
C ILE A 112 -7.89 -11.15 -13.93
N GLY A 113 -7.94 -11.12 -15.27
CA GLY A 113 -7.19 -12.05 -16.11
C GLY A 113 -8.01 -13.24 -16.62
N ASN A 114 -7.36 -14.40 -16.78
CA ASN A 114 -7.96 -15.57 -17.43
C ASN A 114 -8.51 -16.58 -16.41
N ALA A 115 -9.55 -16.16 -15.69
CA ALA A 115 -10.21 -16.99 -14.69
C ALA A 115 -10.85 -18.25 -15.30
N PRO A 116 -10.87 -19.39 -14.59
CA PRO A 116 -11.64 -20.57 -14.98
C PRO A 116 -13.11 -20.26 -15.26
N LEU A 117 -13.74 -21.12 -16.07
CA LEU A 117 -15.18 -20.99 -16.33
C LEU A 117 -15.96 -21.21 -15.04
N ASN A 118 -17.01 -20.40 -14.82
CA ASN A 118 -17.87 -20.44 -13.63
C ASN A 118 -17.20 -20.02 -12.32
N THR A 119 -15.99 -19.45 -12.34
CA THR A 119 -15.48 -18.75 -11.16
C THR A 119 -16.44 -17.60 -10.82
N ALA A 120 -16.95 -17.60 -9.60
CA ALA A 120 -17.91 -16.61 -9.15
C ALA A 120 -17.21 -15.26 -8.95
N GLY A 121 -17.76 -14.20 -9.53
CA GLY A 121 -17.23 -12.84 -9.40
C GLY A 121 -17.39 -12.02 -10.67
N LEU A 122 -17.06 -10.74 -10.58
CA LEU A 122 -17.00 -9.86 -11.74
C LEU A 122 -15.70 -10.12 -12.52
N ASN A 123 -15.82 -10.67 -13.72
CA ASN A 123 -14.66 -10.98 -14.56
C ASN A 123 -14.22 -9.75 -15.38
N LEU A 124 -13.06 -9.20 -15.04
CA LEU A 124 -12.33 -8.15 -15.75
C LEU A 124 -11.17 -8.77 -16.52
N ASN A 125 -11.48 -9.45 -17.63
CA ASN A 125 -10.47 -10.03 -18.51
C ASN A 125 -9.76 -8.95 -19.37
N ALA A 126 -8.75 -9.36 -20.14
CA ALA A 126 -7.97 -8.45 -20.99
C ALA A 126 -8.83 -7.66 -22.00
N ALA A 127 -9.89 -8.26 -22.54
CA ALA A 127 -10.80 -7.58 -23.47
C ALA A 127 -11.64 -6.52 -22.76
N ALA A 128 -12.18 -6.83 -21.58
CA ALA A 128 -12.92 -5.90 -20.75
C ALA A 128 -12.04 -4.71 -20.33
N LEU A 129 -10.81 -4.97 -19.87
CA LEU A 129 -9.86 -3.93 -19.50
C LEU A 129 -9.44 -3.06 -20.71
N THR A 130 -9.25 -3.66 -21.87
CA THR A 130 -8.93 -2.92 -23.11
C THR A 130 -10.09 -2.02 -23.53
N ALA A 131 -11.34 -2.48 -23.37
CA ALA A 131 -12.54 -1.72 -23.72
C ALA A 131 -12.75 -0.47 -22.85
N LEU A 132 -12.20 -0.45 -21.63
CA LEU A 132 -12.22 0.71 -20.74
C LEU A 132 -11.22 1.82 -21.12
N GLY A 133 -10.34 1.56 -22.11
CA GLY A 133 -9.38 2.54 -22.60
C GLY A 133 -8.35 2.96 -21.55
N GLN A 134 -7.80 4.17 -21.72
CA GLN A 134 -6.83 4.77 -20.81
C GLN A 134 -7.55 5.52 -19.70
N LEU A 135 -7.99 4.80 -18.67
CA LEU A 135 -8.67 5.38 -17.50
C LEU A 135 -7.77 6.36 -16.75
N LYS A 136 -8.36 7.46 -16.26
CA LYS A 136 -7.70 8.33 -15.26
C LYS A 136 -7.86 7.78 -13.85
N SER A 137 -8.98 7.12 -13.56
CA SER A 137 -9.29 6.59 -12.24
C SER A 137 -10.05 5.28 -12.33
N LEU A 138 -9.66 4.32 -11.49
CA LEU A 138 -10.31 3.03 -11.35
C LEU A 138 -10.44 2.69 -9.86
N THR A 139 -11.65 2.46 -9.40
CA THR A 139 -11.92 1.92 -8.06
C THR A 139 -12.48 0.51 -8.18
N LEU A 140 -11.83 -0.44 -7.54
CA LEU A 140 -12.28 -1.82 -7.41
C LEU A 140 -12.72 -2.04 -5.96
N ASN A 141 -14.03 -2.14 -5.73
CA ASN A 141 -14.64 -2.39 -4.43
C ASN A 141 -15.03 -3.87 -4.35
N SER A 142 -14.13 -4.71 -3.83
CA SER A 142 -14.48 -6.10 -3.54
C SER A 142 -14.98 -6.23 -2.12
N TYR A 143 -16.10 -6.94 -1.94
CA TYR A 143 -16.57 -7.36 -0.61
C TYR A 143 -15.85 -8.64 -0.13
N ASN A 144 -14.85 -9.12 -0.87
CA ASN A 144 -13.99 -10.27 -0.59
C ASN A 144 -12.57 -9.95 -1.11
N ASN A 145 -11.96 -10.85 -1.89
CA ASN A 145 -10.68 -10.63 -2.56
C ASN A 145 -10.83 -9.97 -3.93
N ILE A 146 -9.73 -9.36 -4.37
CA ILE A 146 -9.43 -9.19 -5.79
C ILE A 146 -8.50 -10.33 -6.21
N ASP A 147 -8.98 -11.19 -7.09
CA ASP A 147 -8.29 -12.40 -7.52
C ASP A 147 -7.66 -12.19 -8.90
N THR A 148 -6.37 -12.47 -9.06
CA THR A 148 -5.71 -12.46 -10.38
C THR A 148 -5.50 -13.88 -10.89
N PHE A 149 -5.71 -14.10 -12.19
CA PHE A 149 -5.61 -15.43 -12.83
C PHE A 149 -4.61 -15.40 -13.98
N GLY A 150 -3.49 -16.09 -13.79
CA GLY A 150 -2.37 -16.11 -14.74
C GLY A 150 -1.50 -14.85 -14.66
N ALA A 151 -0.70 -14.60 -15.70
CA ALA A 151 0.08 -13.37 -15.82
C ALA A 151 -0.83 -12.22 -16.25
N VAL A 152 -1.13 -11.31 -15.32
CA VAL A 152 -1.99 -10.15 -15.56
C VAL A 152 -1.13 -8.92 -15.75
N GLN A 153 -1.28 -8.22 -16.88
CA GLN A 153 -0.76 -6.87 -17.07
C GLN A 153 -1.93 -5.89 -17.10
N PHE A 154 -2.06 -5.02 -16.10
CA PHE A 154 -3.15 -4.06 -16.09
C PHE A 154 -2.75 -2.67 -15.57
N GLY A 155 -3.49 -1.66 -16.05
CA GLY A 155 -3.34 -0.27 -15.64
C GLY A 155 -2.44 0.55 -16.57
N ASN A 156 -2.18 1.80 -16.18
CA ASN A 156 -1.39 2.76 -16.95
C ASN A 156 -0.74 3.81 -16.02
N ASN A 157 0.26 4.54 -16.53
CA ASN A 157 1.05 5.51 -15.76
C ASN A 157 0.31 6.81 -15.37
N LYS A 158 -0.94 6.99 -15.79
CA LYS A 158 -1.82 8.12 -15.42
C LYS A 158 -2.98 7.69 -14.53
N LEU A 159 -3.05 6.40 -14.18
CA LEU A 159 -4.17 5.82 -13.45
C LEU A 159 -4.08 6.09 -11.95
N ASP A 160 -5.13 6.66 -11.38
CA ASP A 160 -5.39 6.63 -9.95
C ASP A 160 -6.21 5.37 -9.63
N LEU A 161 -5.52 4.33 -9.17
CA LEU A 161 -6.09 3.02 -8.87
C LEU A 161 -6.36 2.88 -7.38
N THR A 162 -7.60 2.59 -7.01
CA THR A 162 -7.97 2.15 -5.66
C THR A 162 -8.43 0.70 -5.69
N MET A 163 -7.78 -0.14 -4.90
CA MET A 163 -8.24 -1.47 -4.56
C MET A 163 -8.74 -1.47 -3.12
N ASN A 164 -10.04 -1.64 -2.96
CA ASN A 164 -10.71 -1.73 -1.67
C ASN A 164 -11.26 -3.15 -1.51
N ALA A 165 -10.53 -3.99 -0.78
CA ALA A 165 -10.76 -5.43 -0.71
C ALA A 165 -10.07 -6.02 0.53
N ALA A 166 -10.42 -7.26 0.87
CA ALA A 166 -9.68 -8.01 1.89
C ALA A 166 -8.23 -8.27 1.51
N GLY A 167 -7.98 -8.45 0.20
CA GLY A 167 -6.64 -8.69 -0.29
C GLY A 167 -6.54 -8.87 -1.80
N ILE A 168 -5.31 -9.12 -2.26
CA ILE A 168 -5.00 -9.54 -3.63
C ILE A 168 -4.52 -11.00 -3.59
N ALA A 169 -5.26 -11.90 -4.24
CA ALA A 169 -4.92 -13.32 -4.31
C ALA A 169 -4.46 -13.70 -5.73
N GLY A 170 -3.35 -14.44 -5.83
CA GLY A 170 -2.81 -14.95 -7.09
C GLY A 170 -3.23 -16.38 -7.34
N HIS A 171 -3.89 -16.64 -8.47
CA HIS A 171 -4.36 -17.94 -8.91
C HIS A 171 -3.73 -18.38 -10.23
N LEU A 172 -3.68 -19.69 -10.45
CA LEU A 172 -3.40 -20.27 -11.76
C LEU A 172 -4.47 -19.89 -12.78
N ALA A 173 -4.09 -19.62 -14.03
CA ALA A 173 -5.08 -19.36 -15.08
C ALA A 173 -5.84 -20.64 -15.47
N LYS A 174 -6.93 -20.47 -16.24
CA LYS A 174 -7.66 -21.59 -16.83
C LYS A 174 -6.74 -22.55 -17.59
N GLY A 175 -6.64 -23.79 -17.10
CA GLY A 175 -5.85 -24.86 -17.71
C GLY A 175 -4.37 -24.84 -17.33
N GLU A 176 -3.93 -23.91 -16.48
CA GLU A 176 -2.57 -23.91 -15.94
C GLU A 176 -2.45 -24.88 -14.76
N THR A 177 -1.23 -25.39 -14.58
CA THR A 177 -0.76 -26.11 -13.39
C THR A 177 0.55 -25.47 -12.95
N LEU A 178 0.96 -25.67 -11.69
CA LEU A 178 2.28 -25.20 -11.24
C LEU A 178 3.43 -25.79 -12.08
N ALA A 179 3.26 -26.99 -12.63
CA ALA A 179 4.26 -27.58 -13.51
C ALA A 179 4.35 -26.88 -14.88
N SER A 180 3.24 -26.32 -15.39
CA SER A 180 3.20 -25.73 -16.74
C SER A 180 3.73 -24.29 -16.82
N ILE A 181 3.82 -23.58 -15.69
CA ILE A 181 4.26 -22.16 -15.66
C ILE A 181 5.79 -21.99 -15.63
N GLY A 182 6.54 -23.08 -15.46
CA GLY A 182 8.00 -23.10 -15.48
C GLY A 182 8.66 -22.50 -14.23
N ALA A 183 10.00 -22.57 -14.18
CA ALA A 183 10.79 -22.14 -13.01
C ALA A 183 10.97 -20.61 -12.89
N SER A 184 10.61 -19.85 -13.93
CA SER A 184 10.70 -18.38 -13.94
C SER A 184 9.44 -17.79 -14.58
N PRO A 185 8.29 -17.93 -13.91
CA PRO A 185 7.03 -17.48 -14.47
C PRO A 185 7.00 -15.95 -14.59
N VAL A 186 6.38 -15.47 -15.67
CA VAL A 186 6.10 -14.04 -15.86
C VAL A 186 5.24 -13.54 -14.70
N SER A 187 5.63 -12.42 -14.09
CA SER A 187 4.90 -11.75 -13.01
C SER A 187 3.55 -11.23 -13.48
N SER A 188 2.61 -11.08 -12.55
CA SER A 188 1.48 -10.17 -12.72
C SER A 188 1.92 -8.75 -12.38
N VAL A 189 1.65 -7.80 -13.25
CA VAL A 189 2.04 -6.39 -13.11
C VAL A 189 0.83 -5.47 -13.06
N ILE A 190 0.80 -4.65 -12.02
CA ILE A 190 -0.12 -3.54 -11.81
C ILE A 190 0.63 -2.24 -12.09
N THR A 191 0.16 -1.43 -13.01
CA THR A 191 0.75 -0.11 -13.30
C THR A 191 -0.25 1.00 -12.99
N ALA A 192 0.15 1.96 -12.18
CA ALA A 192 -0.65 3.11 -11.82
C ALA A 192 0.23 4.37 -11.72
N LYS A 193 -0.39 5.55 -11.74
CA LYS A 193 0.23 6.74 -11.16
C LYS A 193 0.22 6.61 -9.64
N ASN A 194 -0.98 6.46 -9.07
CA ASN A 194 -1.20 6.29 -7.65
C ASN A 194 -1.92 4.96 -7.42
N PHE A 195 -1.43 4.16 -6.49
CA PHE A 195 -2.05 2.90 -6.08
C PHE A 195 -2.47 2.98 -4.62
N THR A 196 -3.76 2.85 -4.33
CA THR A 196 -4.29 2.83 -2.97
C THR A 196 -4.85 1.46 -2.66
N PHE A 197 -4.38 0.86 -1.56
CA PHE A 197 -4.84 -0.43 -1.08
C PHE A 197 -5.44 -0.29 0.31
N LYS A 198 -6.71 -0.68 0.44
CA LYS A 198 -7.50 -0.52 1.66
C LYS A 198 -8.52 -1.62 1.82
N ASN A 199 -9.09 -1.74 3.01
CA ASN A 199 -10.21 -2.63 3.29
C ASN A 199 -11.23 -1.93 4.19
N THR A 200 -11.92 -0.93 3.63
CA THR A 200 -12.90 -0.15 4.38
C THR A 200 -14.24 -0.87 4.52
N ASN A 201 -14.43 -1.98 3.79
CA ASN A 201 -15.61 -2.83 3.90
C ASN A 201 -15.48 -3.92 4.97
N GLY A 202 -14.29 -4.06 5.58
CA GLY A 202 -14.02 -5.11 6.58
C GLY A 202 -14.19 -6.52 6.02
N ALA A 203 -13.89 -6.71 4.73
CA ALA A 203 -13.94 -8.01 4.08
C ALA A 203 -12.91 -8.96 4.71
N ALA A 204 -13.24 -10.24 4.82
CA ALA A 204 -12.31 -11.26 5.31
C ALA A 204 -11.50 -11.82 4.14
N PHE A 205 -10.18 -11.95 4.32
CA PHE A 205 -9.32 -12.48 3.26
C PHE A 205 -9.54 -13.99 3.11
N VAL A 206 -9.61 -14.45 1.86
CA VAL A 206 -9.70 -15.88 1.54
C VAL A 206 -8.39 -16.32 0.88
N THR A 207 -7.61 -17.17 1.53
CA THR A 207 -6.36 -17.67 0.96
C THR A 207 -6.64 -18.50 -0.30
N PRO A 208 -5.92 -18.26 -1.43
CA PRO A 208 -6.03 -19.10 -2.62
C PRO A 208 -5.62 -20.54 -2.30
N THR A 209 -6.27 -21.51 -2.96
CA THR A 209 -5.89 -22.94 -2.84
C THR A 209 -5.04 -23.41 -4.01
N ASP A 210 -4.96 -22.60 -5.06
CA ASP A 210 -4.28 -22.82 -6.33
C ASP A 210 -3.32 -21.66 -6.63
N ASP A 211 -2.36 -21.45 -5.73
CA ASP A 211 -1.34 -20.39 -5.82
C ASP A 211 -0.79 -20.23 -7.24
N SER A 212 -0.71 -18.98 -7.71
CA SER A 212 -0.21 -18.69 -9.05
C SER A 212 1.23 -19.14 -9.28
N GLY A 213 2.05 -19.22 -8.22
CA GLY A 213 3.49 -19.42 -8.29
C GLY A 213 4.28 -18.26 -8.93
N ARG A 214 3.61 -17.15 -9.30
CA ARG A 214 4.19 -15.99 -9.99
C ARG A 214 4.65 -14.92 -8.99
N GLY A 215 5.37 -13.91 -9.47
CA GLY A 215 5.54 -12.66 -8.72
C GLY A 215 4.37 -11.71 -8.95
N LEU A 216 4.10 -10.83 -7.98
CA LEU A 216 3.26 -9.65 -8.15
C LEU A 216 4.15 -8.39 -8.16
N GLU A 217 3.96 -7.53 -9.14
CA GLU A 217 4.68 -6.26 -9.28
C GLU A 217 3.69 -5.10 -9.29
N ILE A 218 3.93 -4.09 -8.46
CA ILE A 218 3.15 -2.86 -8.40
C ILE A 218 4.08 -1.70 -8.76
N ASN A 219 3.83 -1.09 -9.91
CA ASN A 219 4.61 0.00 -10.48
C ASN A 219 3.80 1.29 -10.41
N ALA A 220 4.18 2.19 -9.50
CA ALA A 220 3.64 3.54 -9.37
C ALA A 220 4.62 4.56 -9.97
N GLY A 221 4.11 5.53 -10.76
CA GLY A 221 4.88 6.71 -11.21
C GLY A 221 5.91 6.49 -12.32
N THR A 222 6.00 5.28 -12.89
CA THR A 222 6.92 5.02 -14.00
C THR A 222 6.19 5.18 -15.34
N ALA A 223 6.55 6.20 -16.10
CA ALA A 223 6.08 6.40 -17.47
C ALA A 223 7.26 6.24 -18.45
N GLU A 224 7.26 5.13 -19.19
CA GLU A 224 8.08 5.02 -20.38
C GLU A 224 7.41 5.81 -21.51
N VAL A 225 7.95 6.96 -21.90
CA VAL A 225 7.49 7.73 -23.06
C VAL A 225 8.41 7.43 -24.22
N LYS A 226 7.95 6.62 -25.17
CA LYS A 226 8.68 6.32 -26.39
C LYS A 226 8.28 7.28 -27.51
N VAL A 227 9.22 8.08 -28.00
CA VAL A 227 9.08 8.93 -29.20
C VAL A 227 10.08 8.45 -30.25
N GLY A 228 9.59 7.70 -31.25
CA GLY A 228 10.46 7.04 -32.23
C GLY A 228 11.33 5.94 -31.59
N ASN A 229 12.65 6.01 -31.78
CA ASN A 229 13.62 5.13 -31.11
C ASN A 229 14.12 5.68 -29.77
N VAL A 230 13.65 6.86 -29.36
CA VAL A 230 14.06 7.49 -28.11
C VAL A 230 13.03 7.15 -27.04
N VAL A 231 13.50 6.48 -25.98
CA VAL A 231 12.74 6.28 -24.75
C VAL A 231 13.12 7.39 -23.79
N THR A 232 12.21 8.35 -23.58
CA THR A 232 12.31 9.35 -22.52
C THR A 232 11.41 8.90 -21.37
N GLN A 233 11.92 8.91 -20.13
CA GLN A 233 11.04 8.70 -18.97
C GLN A 233 10.47 10.04 -18.54
N GLU A 234 9.15 10.22 -18.67
CA GLU A 234 8.48 11.34 -18.01
C GLU A 234 8.33 10.96 -16.54
N LYS A 235 9.12 11.58 -15.67
CA LYS A 235 9.05 11.27 -14.25
C LYS A 235 7.77 11.87 -13.68
N ILE A 236 6.82 11.01 -13.33
CA ILE A 236 5.60 11.37 -12.60
C ILE A 236 5.80 10.89 -11.16
N VAL A 237 5.51 11.73 -10.17
CA VAL A 237 5.53 11.28 -8.77
C VAL A 237 4.46 10.20 -8.61
N GLY A 238 4.89 8.97 -8.35
CA GLY A 238 4.00 7.84 -8.11
C GLY A 238 3.97 7.45 -6.66
N THR A 239 2.76 7.31 -6.11
CA THR A 239 2.57 6.91 -4.72
C THR A 239 1.88 5.57 -4.60
N VAL A 240 2.25 4.85 -3.54
CA VAL A 240 1.52 3.68 -3.04
C VAL A 240 1.00 4.03 -1.66
N ASN A 241 -0.30 3.90 -1.43
CA ASN A 241 -0.95 4.23 -0.17
C ASN A 241 -1.55 2.97 0.44
N PHE A 242 -1.07 2.58 1.62
CA PHE A 242 -1.72 1.57 2.45
C PHE A 242 -2.59 2.29 3.47
N VAL A 243 -3.90 2.11 3.35
CA VAL A 243 -4.87 2.88 4.12
C VAL A 243 -5.67 1.94 5.02
N GLY A 244 -5.62 2.24 6.31
CA GLY A 244 -6.39 1.55 7.33
C GLY A 244 -7.84 2.01 7.37
N VAL A 245 -8.40 2.01 8.57
CA VAL A 245 -9.70 2.59 8.91
C VAL A 245 -9.53 3.57 10.06
N GLY A 246 -10.44 4.54 10.18
CA GLY A 246 -10.43 5.49 11.29
C GLY A 246 -10.55 4.80 12.65
N SER A 247 -10.14 5.48 13.72
CA SER A 247 -10.13 4.96 15.10
C SER A 247 -11.47 4.40 15.59
N ASP A 248 -12.56 4.88 14.99
CA ASP A 248 -13.94 4.58 15.40
C ASP A 248 -14.57 3.45 14.59
N ASP A 249 -13.83 2.87 13.63
CA ASP A 249 -14.30 1.73 12.85
C ASP A 249 -14.23 0.44 13.68
N THR A 250 -15.37 -0.23 13.82
CA THR A 250 -15.55 -1.45 14.62
C THR A 250 -15.55 -2.73 13.78
N THR A 251 -15.34 -2.62 12.47
CA THR A 251 -15.30 -3.79 11.59
C THR A 251 -14.09 -4.66 11.93
N ILE A 252 -14.33 -5.96 12.21
CA ILE A 252 -13.31 -6.91 12.71
C ILE A 252 -12.07 -6.99 11.78
N ASN A 253 -12.29 -6.83 10.47
CA ASN A 253 -11.25 -6.83 9.45
C ASN A 253 -11.05 -5.47 8.78
N GLY A 254 -11.69 -4.42 9.28
CA GLY A 254 -11.50 -3.06 8.79
C GLY A 254 -10.03 -2.67 8.80
N GLY A 255 -9.56 -2.12 7.69
CA GLY A 255 -8.19 -1.65 7.56
C GLY A 255 -7.15 -2.77 7.50
N LYS A 256 -7.56 -4.05 7.44
CA LYS A 256 -6.66 -5.19 7.23
C LYS A 256 -6.65 -5.59 5.76
N THR A 257 -5.47 -5.68 5.18
CA THR A 257 -5.27 -6.11 3.79
C THR A 257 -4.27 -7.26 3.72
N GLU A 258 -4.45 -8.16 2.76
CA GLU A 258 -3.53 -9.29 2.55
C GLU A 258 -3.10 -9.46 1.10
N VAL A 259 -1.92 -10.02 0.88
CA VAL A 259 -1.45 -10.50 -0.43
C VAL A 259 -1.00 -11.95 -0.28
N ALA A 260 -1.51 -12.86 -1.11
CA ALA A 260 -1.12 -14.28 -1.09
C ALA A 260 -1.23 -14.92 -2.48
N GLY A 261 -0.73 -16.14 -2.63
CA GLY A 261 -0.74 -16.87 -3.91
C GLY A 261 0.36 -16.44 -4.89
N TYR A 262 1.37 -15.72 -4.40
CA TYR A 262 2.54 -15.29 -5.15
C TYR A 262 3.83 -15.73 -4.44
N THR A 263 4.91 -15.90 -5.20
CA THR A 263 6.24 -16.19 -4.64
C THR A 263 6.94 -14.95 -4.12
N ARG A 264 6.67 -13.78 -4.71
CA ARG A 264 7.25 -12.49 -4.30
C ARG A 264 6.30 -11.34 -4.57
N LEU A 265 6.52 -10.25 -3.86
CA LEU A 265 5.91 -8.95 -4.13
C LEU A 265 7.01 -7.91 -4.38
N ALA A 266 6.96 -7.22 -5.50
CA ALA A 266 7.80 -6.07 -5.77
C ALA A 266 6.95 -4.81 -5.87
N ILE A 267 7.34 -3.75 -5.15
CA ILE A 267 6.70 -2.44 -5.23
C ILE A 267 7.75 -1.42 -5.65
N LYS A 268 7.43 -0.64 -6.68
CA LYS A 268 8.24 0.49 -7.14
C LYS A 268 7.41 1.76 -7.12
N ALA A 269 7.82 2.75 -6.35
CA ALA A 269 7.12 4.02 -6.17
C ALA A 269 8.08 5.11 -5.73
N ASP A 270 7.75 6.39 -5.91
CA ASP A 270 8.53 7.47 -5.27
C ASP A 270 8.32 7.46 -3.75
N GLU A 271 7.08 7.27 -3.32
CA GLU A 271 6.71 7.24 -1.90
C GLU A 271 5.71 6.11 -1.60
N ILE A 272 5.90 5.49 -0.44
CA ILE A 272 4.87 4.68 0.21
C ILE A 272 4.31 5.48 1.39
N HIS A 273 3.00 5.65 1.42
CA HIS A 273 2.28 6.28 2.52
C HIS A 273 1.54 5.22 3.33
N VAL A 274 1.65 5.28 4.65
CA VAL A 274 0.79 4.53 5.58
C VAL A 274 -0.14 5.50 6.29
N ALA A 275 -1.45 5.22 6.22
CA ALA A 275 -2.49 6.11 6.71
C ALA A 275 -3.48 5.36 7.60
N ASP A 276 -4.12 6.12 8.50
CA ASP A 276 -5.12 5.63 9.44
C ASP A 276 -4.62 4.45 10.30
N LYS A 277 -5.54 3.75 10.96
CA LYS A 277 -5.25 2.55 11.74
C LYS A 277 -5.46 1.30 10.88
N GLY A 278 -4.41 0.56 10.60
CA GLY A 278 -4.50 -0.56 9.66
C GLY A 278 -3.41 -1.60 9.78
N ALA A 279 -3.52 -2.65 8.97
CA ALA A 279 -2.48 -3.65 8.82
C ALA A 279 -2.44 -4.21 7.40
N SER A 280 -1.24 -4.53 6.92
CA SER A 280 -1.03 -5.33 5.71
C SER A 280 -0.18 -6.55 6.02
N THR A 281 -0.68 -7.74 5.64
CA THR A 281 0.07 -8.99 5.71
C THR A 281 0.40 -9.48 4.31
N PHE A 282 1.67 -9.73 4.05
CA PHE A 282 2.13 -10.22 2.75
C PHE A 282 2.63 -11.65 2.92
N ASN A 283 1.80 -12.60 2.52
CA ASN A 283 2.08 -14.04 2.54
C ASN A 283 2.81 -14.42 1.23
N VAL A 284 4.03 -13.93 1.08
CA VAL A 284 4.95 -14.18 -0.03
C VAL A 284 6.36 -14.37 0.52
N ASP A 285 7.25 -15.07 -0.19
CA ASP A 285 8.59 -15.40 0.32
C ASP A 285 9.44 -14.13 0.54
N THR A 286 9.31 -13.15 -0.35
CA THR A 286 10.06 -11.89 -0.26
C THR A 286 9.24 -10.72 -0.79
N ILE A 287 9.30 -9.61 -0.05
CA ILE A 287 8.86 -8.30 -0.51
C ILE A 287 10.08 -7.43 -0.78
N THR A 288 10.12 -6.85 -1.97
CA THR A 288 11.11 -5.83 -2.32
C THR A 288 10.41 -4.51 -2.57
N LEU A 289 10.71 -3.50 -1.75
CA LEU A 289 10.25 -2.13 -1.92
C LEU A 289 11.39 -1.31 -2.53
N THR A 290 11.30 -0.93 -3.80
CA THR A 290 12.26 -0.02 -4.45
C THR A 290 11.66 1.37 -4.50
N ILE A 291 11.98 2.19 -3.50
CA ILE A 291 11.22 3.41 -3.20
C ILE A 291 12.12 4.59 -2.85
N GLY A 292 11.59 5.80 -2.99
CA GLY A 292 12.25 6.99 -2.43
C GLY A 292 12.19 7.00 -0.91
N ARG A 293 11.00 6.79 -0.34
CA ARG A 293 10.82 6.62 1.11
C ARG A 293 9.49 5.98 1.50
N ILE A 294 9.41 5.48 2.73
CA ILE A 294 8.16 5.23 3.45
C ILE A 294 7.86 6.42 4.37
N VAL A 295 6.62 6.88 4.40
CA VAL A 295 6.18 7.97 5.26
C VAL A 295 4.83 7.65 5.91
N GLY A 296 4.66 8.06 7.16
CA GLY A 296 3.38 7.96 7.85
C GLY A 296 2.57 9.25 7.75
N GLU A 297 1.27 9.12 7.50
CA GLU A 297 0.34 10.24 7.62
C GLU A 297 0.07 10.58 9.10
N THR A 298 -0.48 11.77 9.35
CA THR A 298 -0.67 12.29 10.71
C THR A 298 -1.48 11.31 11.55
N ALA A 299 -0.94 10.93 12.72
CA ALA A 299 -1.56 9.99 13.66
C ALA A 299 -1.88 8.60 13.11
N ALA A 300 -1.31 8.17 11.97
CA ALA A 300 -1.46 6.81 11.48
C ALA A 300 -0.95 5.78 12.53
N ASP A 301 -1.57 4.59 12.59
CA ASP A 301 -1.12 3.44 13.40
C ASP A 301 -1.19 2.19 12.54
N PHE A 302 -0.10 1.92 11.83
CA PHE A 302 -0.08 0.92 10.77
C PHE A 302 0.88 -0.23 11.08
N LYS A 303 0.48 -1.44 10.72
CA LYS A 303 1.29 -2.66 10.87
C LYS A 303 1.59 -3.32 9.54
N LEU A 304 2.84 -3.68 9.29
CA LEU A 304 3.26 -4.47 8.15
C LEU A 304 3.83 -5.80 8.62
N LYS A 305 3.35 -6.90 8.03
CA LYS A 305 3.87 -8.24 8.29
C LYS A 305 4.33 -8.89 6.98
N ALA A 306 5.53 -9.47 7.00
CA ALA A 306 6.14 -10.15 5.87
C ALA A 306 6.90 -11.39 6.34
N ASP A 307 7.30 -12.27 5.41
CA ASP A 307 8.34 -13.26 5.71
C ASP A 307 9.73 -12.63 5.58
N LYS A 308 10.08 -12.09 4.42
CA LYS A 308 11.29 -11.30 4.22
C LYS A 308 10.96 -9.93 3.64
N LEU A 309 11.51 -8.87 4.21
CA LEU A 309 11.36 -7.50 3.73
C LEU A 309 12.71 -6.90 3.33
N GLU A 310 12.78 -6.41 2.10
CA GLU A 310 13.90 -5.64 1.57
C GLU A 310 13.40 -4.26 1.13
N VAL A 311 13.95 -3.20 1.74
CA VAL A 311 13.71 -1.82 1.32
C VAL A 311 14.97 -1.31 0.63
N ALA A 312 14.84 -0.91 -0.63
CA ALA A 312 15.91 -0.39 -1.46
C ALA A 312 15.58 1.01 -1.95
N ASN A 313 16.62 1.82 -2.18
CA ASN A 313 16.48 3.16 -2.71
C ASN A 313 16.12 3.16 -4.20
N LEU A 314 15.08 3.91 -4.56
CA LEU A 314 14.77 4.27 -5.93
C LEU A 314 15.65 5.45 -6.36
N THR A 315 16.62 5.18 -7.22
CA THR A 315 17.51 6.22 -7.75
C THR A 315 16.70 7.31 -8.44
N GLY A 316 16.90 8.55 -7.99
CA GLY A 316 16.21 9.70 -8.54
C GLY A 316 14.71 9.70 -8.24
N ALA A 317 14.25 9.19 -7.09
CA ALA A 317 12.89 9.38 -6.61
C ALA A 317 12.55 10.87 -6.35
N SER A 318 11.26 11.22 -6.30
CA SER A 318 10.74 12.55 -5.96
C SER A 318 9.86 12.47 -4.72
N THR A 319 10.40 12.86 -3.58
CA THR A 319 9.70 12.82 -2.29
C THR A 319 9.05 14.19 -2.01
N THR A 320 7.85 14.42 -2.53
CA THR A 320 7.14 15.71 -2.41
C THR A 320 5.99 15.70 -1.41
N GLY A 321 5.55 14.53 -0.92
CA GLY A 321 4.52 14.45 0.11
C GLY A 321 4.97 15.13 1.41
N ALA A 322 4.09 15.81 2.12
CA ALA A 322 4.40 16.22 3.48
C ALA A 322 4.39 14.98 4.37
N ALA A 323 5.40 14.81 5.23
CA ALA A 323 5.32 13.78 6.27
C ALA A 323 4.28 14.20 7.30
N GLY A 324 3.42 13.26 7.68
CA GLY A 324 2.52 13.45 8.81
C GLY A 324 3.28 13.53 10.13
N VAL A 325 2.61 14.00 11.17
CA VAL A 325 3.18 14.11 12.53
C VAL A 325 2.60 13.01 13.41
N GLY A 326 3.44 12.34 14.19
CA GLY A 326 2.97 11.40 15.22
C GLY A 326 2.50 10.04 14.68
N ALA A 327 2.90 9.67 13.47
CA ALA A 327 2.59 8.36 12.89
C ALA A 327 3.32 7.21 13.62
N LYS A 328 2.70 6.04 13.68
CA LYS A 328 3.28 4.81 14.19
C LYS A 328 3.29 3.74 13.11
N LEU A 329 4.47 3.19 12.83
CA LEU A 329 4.67 2.07 11.92
C LEU A 329 5.34 0.91 12.65
N ASP A 330 4.63 -0.21 12.78
CA ASP A 330 5.18 -1.49 13.24
C ASP A 330 5.46 -2.40 12.03
N VAL A 331 6.69 -2.86 11.86
CA VAL A 331 7.07 -3.83 10.83
C VAL A 331 7.58 -5.10 11.49
N VAL A 332 7.01 -6.24 11.10
CA VAL A 332 7.42 -7.57 11.58
C VAL A 332 7.76 -8.46 10.39
N ALA A 333 8.95 -9.03 10.39
CA ALA A 333 9.33 -10.06 9.42
C ALA A 333 10.30 -11.09 10.01
N LYS A 334 10.54 -12.19 9.31
CA LYS A 334 11.64 -13.11 9.68
C LYS A 334 12.98 -12.44 9.46
N GLU A 335 13.13 -11.74 8.34
CA GLU A 335 14.32 -10.97 7.97
C GLU A 335 13.93 -9.59 7.45
N ILE A 336 14.64 -8.56 7.92
CA ILE A 336 14.47 -7.18 7.47
C ILE A 336 15.83 -6.63 7.05
N THR A 337 15.89 -6.10 5.82
CA THR A 337 17.01 -5.27 5.36
C THR A 337 16.46 -3.95 4.85
N VAL A 338 16.95 -2.84 5.40
CA VAL A 338 16.58 -1.48 4.97
C VAL A 338 17.83 -0.77 4.45
N ALA A 339 17.82 -0.43 3.17
CA ALA A 339 18.85 0.36 2.49
C ALA A 339 18.33 1.73 2.02
N GLY A 340 17.10 2.11 2.40
CA GLY A 340 16.47 3.37 2.02
C GLY A 340 15.80 4.12 3.17
N ASP A 341 14.91 5.05 2.84
CA ASP A 341 14.40 6.03 3.78
C ASP A 341 13.05 5.62 4.40
N ILE A 342 12.92 5.77 5.72
CA ILE A 342 11.67 5.62 6.47
C ILE A 342 11.51 6.79 7.44
N ALA A 343 10.44 7.57 7.28
CA ALA A 343 10.19 8.79 8.05
C ALA A 343 8.86 8.74 8.83
N MET A 344 8.97 8.60 10.15
CA MET A 344 7.86 8.68 11.12
C MET A 344 8.03 9.93 11.97
N THR A 345 7.91 11.11 11.35
CA THR A 345 8.18 12.42 11.97
C THR A 345 7.43 12.61 13.29
N SER A 346 8.17 12.91 14.37
CA SER A 346 7.64 12.98 15.75
C SER A 346 6.77 11.77 16.15
N GLY A 347 7.04 10.60 15.55
CA GLY A 347 6.22 9.41 15.61
C GLY A 347 6.96 8.19 16.18
N THR A 348 6.56 6.99 15.79
CA THR A 348 7.17 5.74 16.26
C THR A 348 7.45 4.82 15.08
N LEU A 349 8.68 4.33 14.99
CA LEU A 349 9.08 3.28 14.06
C LEU A 349 9.57 2.06 14.84
N ASN A 350 8.89 0.93 14.68
CA ASN A 350 9.31 -0.34 15.26
C ASN A 350 9.62 -1.34 14.14
N LEU A 351 10.88 -1.79 14.04
CA LEU A 351 11.30 -2.86 13.14
C LEU A 351 11.64 -4.09 13.98
N THR A 352 10.92 -5.20 13.75
CA THR A 352 11.12 -6.46 14.47
C THR A 352 11.42 -7.59 13.48
N SER A 353 12.63 -8.14 13.57
CA SER A 353 13.07 -9.27 12.78
C SER A 353 13.19 -10.52 13.67
N ASP A 354 12.76 -11.69 13.19
CA ASP A 354 13.02 -12.94 13.93
C ASP A 354 14.49 -13.33 13.89
N ASN A 355 15.11 -13.21 12.72
CA ASN A 355 16.55 -13.34 12.49
C ASN A 355 17.21 -11.94 12.59
N SER A 356 18.34 -11.73 11.90
CA SER A 356 19.05 -10.46 11.93
C SER A 356 18.28 -9.34 11.24
N LEU A 357 18.35 -8.14 11.83
CA LEU A 357 17.85 -6.88 11.29
C LEU A 357 19.03 -6.07 10.77
N ASN A 358 19.01 -5.71 9.48
CA ASN A 358 20.09 -4.96 8.84
C ASN A 358 19.61 -3.58 8.41
N ILE A 359 20.22 -2.53 8.94
CA ILE A 359 20.10 -1.16 8.45
C ILE A 359 21.36 -0.89 7.62
N ALA A 360 21.23 -1.08 6.31
CA ALA A 360 22.31 -1.09 5.35
C ALA A 360 22.81 0.33 5.02
N SER A 361 23.98 0.40 4.38
CA SER A 361 24.58 1.66 3.94
C SER A 361 23.61 2.49 3.07
N GLY A 362 23.49 3.79 3.37
CA GLY A 362 22.58 4.70 2.67
C GLY A 362 21.15 4.71 3.19
N ALA A 363 20.81 3.89 4.19
CA ALA A 363 19.51 3.95 4.84
C ALA A 363 19.39 5.15 5.79
N HIS A 364 18.21 5.76 5.83
CA HIS A 364 17.87 6.80 6.80
C HIS A 364 16.54 6.48 7.48
N LEU A 365 16.61 6.17 8.77
CA LEU A 365 15.44 6.00 9.62
C LEU A 365 15.26 7.27 10.45
N SER A 366 14.11 7.93 10.34
CA SER A 366 13.86 9.19 11.04
C SER A 366 12.57 9.15 11.85
N ALA A 367 12.68 9.58 13.10
CA ALA A 367 11.56 10.04 13.91
C ALA A 367 11.85 11.43 14.49
N ALA A 368 12.63 12.24 13.78
CA ALA A 368 13.05 13.56 14.22
C ALA A 368 11.86 14.51 14.49
N SER A 369 12.10 15.56 15.28
CA SER A 369 11.12 16.62 15.53
C SER A 369 10.75 17.34 14.24
N THR A 370 9.55 17.91 14.21
CA THR A 370 9.17 18.89 13.18
C THR A 370 8.67 20.19 13.81
N PRO A 371 8.94 21.35 13.19
CA PRO A 371 8.22 22.56 13.51
C PRO A 371 6.73 22.43 13.19
N ILE A 372 5.90 23.05 14.03
CA ILE A 372 4.47 23.24 13.88
C ILE A 372 4.23 24.75 13.98
N ALA A 373 3.72 25.34 12.90
CA ALA A 373 3.39 26.75 12.85
C ALA A 373 2.01 27.01 13.46
N PHE A 374 1.95 27.90 14.45
CA PHE A 374 0.74 28.41 15.08
C PHE A 374 0.65 29.92 14.90
N TYR A 375 -0.09 30.39 13.89
CA TYR A 375 -0.28 31.82 13.60
C TYR A 375 1.06 32.58 13.45
N ASN A 376 1.57 33.20 14.53
CA ASN A 376 2.82 33.95 14.58
C ASN A 376 3.93 33.27 15.41
N GLN A 377 3.72 32.03 15.86
CA GLN A 377 4.69 31.25 16.63
C GLN A 377 5.02 29.94 15.91
N THR A 378 6.27 29.49 16.04
CA THR A 378 6.66 28.13 15.67
C THR A 378 6.95 27.38 16.96
N GLN A 379 6.21 26.30 17.19
CA GLN A 379 6.51 25.33 18.24
C GLN A 379 7.12 24.10 17.59
N HIS A 380 7.83 23.27 18.35
CA HIS A 380 8.36 22.02 17.83
C HIS A 380 7.69 20.87 18.56
N ALA A 381 7.22 19.87 17.82
CA ALA A 381 6.84 18.61 18.43
C ALA A 381 8.10 17.89 18.90
N ASN A 382 8.04 17.20 20.04
CA ASN A 382 9.13 16.33 20.46
C ASN A 382 9.46 15.32 19.36
N ALA A 383 10.72 14.94 19.27
CA ALA A 383 11.10 13.83 18.43
C ALA A 383 10.49 12.52 18.99
N GLY A 384 10.33 11.58 18.09
CA GLY A 384 9.69 10.30 18.31
C GLY A 384 10.62 9.22 18.81
N SER A 385 10.31 7.96 18.47
CA SER A 385 11.11 6.81 18.86
C SER A 385 11.36 5.85 17.71
N ILE A 386 12.53 5.22 17.73
CA ILE A 386 12.92 4.16 16.80
C ILE A 386 13.35 2.94 17.62
N THR A 387 12.68 1.81 17.43
CA THR A 387 13.04 0.53 18.06
C THR A 387 13.43 -0.48 17.00
N LEU A 388 14.65 -1.00 17.12
CA LEU A 388 15.23 -2.01 16.22
C LEU A 388 15.40 -3.31 17.01
N THR A 389 14.62 -4.32 16.67
CA THR A 389 14.59 -5.61 17.38
C THR A 389 15.00 -6.76 16.47
N SER A 390 15.90 -7.61 16.96
CA SER A 390 16.19 -8.94 16.44
C SER A 390 15.95 -9.99 17.54
N ASN A 391 15.04 -10.93 17.31
CA ASN A 391 14.68 -11.93 18.33
C ASN A 391 15.77 -12.99 18.53
N ASN A 392 16.32 -13.49 17.42
CA ASN A 392 17.28 -14.61 17.41
C ASN A 392 18.62 -14.28 16.73
N GLY A 393 18.76 -13.06 16.18
CA GLY A 393 19.95 -12.63 15.45
C GLY A 393 20.56 -11.35 16.01
N ASN A 394 21.23 -10.61 15.12
CA ASN A 394 21.87 -9.34 15.43
C ASN A 394 21.04 -8.16 14.94
N VAL A 395 21.24 -7.00 15.57
CA VAL A 395 20.90 -5.71 14.99
C VAL A 395 22.17 -5.12 14.39
N ASN A 396 22.21 -4.95 13.07
CA ASN A 396 23.34 -4.38 12.35
C ASN A 396 22.97 -3.01 11.80
N ILE A 397 23.79 -2.01 12.07
CA ILE A 397 23.66 -0.66 11.54
C ILE A 397 24.97 -0.35 10.81
N ASP A 398 24.95 -0.47 9.49
CA ASP A 398 26.14 -0.45 8.66
C ASP A 398 26.71 0.96 8.47
N ALA A 399 27.97 1.06 8.08
CA ALA A 399 28.60 2.32 7.76
C ALA A 399 27.79 3.09 6.69
N GLY A 400 27.51 4.37 6.96
CA GLY A 400 26.70 5.22 6.07
C GLY A 400 25.19 5.10 6.26
N ALA A 401 24.72 4.25 7.18
CA ALA A 401 23.35 4.30 7.68
C ALA A 401 23.18 5.43 8.72
N LEU A 402 21.97 5.98 8.82
CA LEU A 402 21.59 7.00 9.81
C LEU A 402 20.28 6.62 10.52
N VAL A 403 20.31 6.63 11.85
CA VAL A 403 19.12 6.58 12.71
C VAL A 403 18.98 7.93 13.42
N ASP A 404 17.95 8.70 13.07
CA ASP A 404 17.77 10.10 13.47
C ASP A 404 16.52 10.29 14.34
N VAL A 405 16.75 10.71 15.57
CA VAL A 405 15.73 11.16 16.53
C VAL A 405 16.06 12.55 17.06
N THR A 406 16.69 13.39 16.25
CA THR A 406 17.07 14.76 16.63
C THR A 406 15.87 15.67 16.84
N SER A 407 16.09 16.72 17.64
CA SER A 407 15.10 17.78 17.84
C SER A 407 15.65 19.18 17.58
N GLN A 408 14.74 20.15 17.48
CA GLN A 408 15.07 21.57 17.37
C GLN A 408 14.23 22.42 18.33
N GLY A 409 14.69 23.64 18.63
CA GLY A 409 13.94 24.60 19.44
C GLY A 409 13.81 24.15 20.89
N ASN A 410 12.58 24.18 21.42
CA ASN A 410 12.27 23.73 22.78
C ASN A 410 11.87 22.24 22.86
N ALA A 411 11.87 21.51 21.74
CA ALA A 411 11.50 20.10 21.71
C ALA A 411 12.62 19.20 22.21
N ASP A 412 12.26 18.16 22.95
CA ASP A 412 13.19 17.11 23.36
C ASP A 412 13.48 16.16 22.19
N ALA A 413 14.72 15.71 22.11
CA ALA A 413 15.13 14.67 21.19
C ALA A 413 14.59 13.30 21.64
N GLY A 414 14.59 12.35 20.72
CA GLY A 414 13.82 11.12 20.85
C GLY A 414 14.62 9.97 21.43
N THR A 415 14.06 8.77 21.26
CA THR A 415 14.65 7.54 21.79
C THR A 415 15.05 6.58 20.68
N VAL A 416 16.26 6.03 20.76
CA VAL A 416 16.68 4.86 19.98
C VAL A 416 16.81 3.66 20.91
N SER A 417 16.15 2.56 20.56
CA SER A 417 16.26 1.29 21.29
C SER A 417 16.78 0.19 20.36
N LEU A 418 17.89 -0.44 20.74
CA LEU A 418 18.49 -1.59 20.04
C LEU A 418 18.31 -2.84 20.89
N VAL A 419 17.57 -3.82 20.38
CA VAL A 419 17.20 -5.03 21.13
C VAL A 419 17.63 -6.27 20.35
N ALA A 420 18.66 -6.95 20.83
CA ALA A 420 19.18 -8.21 20.25
C ALA A 420 19.49 -9.21 21.37
N THR A 421 18.45 -9.62 22.10
CA THR A 421 18.63 -10.34 23.38
C THR A 421 19.30 -11.72 23.25
N SER A 422 19.33 -12.26 22.02
CA SER A 422 20.01 -13.51 21.65
C SER A 422 21.27 -13.29 20.80
N GLY A 423 21.59 -12.05 20.42
CA GLY A 423 22.73 -11.69 19.56
C GLY A 423 23.42 -10.39 19.98
N THR A 424 23.95 -9.65 19.00
CA THR A 424 24.70 -8.39 19.23
C THR A 424 24.02 -7.19 18.59
N ALA A 425 24.38 -5.99 19.04
CA ALA A 425 24.17 -4.75 18.30
C ALA A 425 25.53 -4.32 17.70
N ASN A 426 25.62 -4.33 16.37
CA ASN A 426 26.81 -3.92 15.62
C ASN A 426 26.56 -2.54 15.02
N VAL A 427 27.03 -1.50 15.71
CA VAL A 427 26.75 -0.09 15.35
C VAL A 427 27.97 0.53 14.68
N VAL A 428 27.95 0.60 13.35
CA VAL A 428 29.00 1.22 12.52
C VAL A 428 28.49 2.50 11.83
N GLY A 429 27.19 2.57 11.54
CA GLY A 429 26.48 3.78 11.11
C GLY A 429 26.22 4.77 12.25
N ASP A 430 25.61 5.91 11.93
CA ASP A 430 25.41 7.02 12.86
C ASP A 430 24.05 6.91 13.59
N LEU A 431 24.06 7.16 14.90
CA LEU A 431 22.85 7.39 15.68
C LEU A 431 22.85 8.86 16.13
N ARG A 432 21.78 9.60 15.85
CA ARG A 432 21.67 11.02 16.19
C ARG A 432 20.48 11.27 17.10
N GLY A 433 20.77 11.79 18.30
CA GLY A 433 19.79 12.23 19.28
C GLY A 433 20.01 13.67 19.74
N ASN A 434 20.69 14.51 18.96
CA ASN A 434 20.97 15.90 19.34
C ASN A 434 19.67 16.71 19.46
N ALA A 435 19.61 17.61 20.44
CA ALA A 435 18.64 18.71 20.47
C ALA A 435 19.32 20.03 20.12
N SER A 436 18.96 20.62 18.97
CA SER A 436 19.43 21.95 18.60
C SER A 436 18.52 23.02 19.20
N GLY A 437 18.76 23.42 20.45
CA GLY A 437 17.98 24.45 21.15
C GLY A 437 18.04 24.29 22.66
N THR A 438 16.89 24.43 23.34
CA THR A 438 16.77 24.33 24.80
C THR A 438 16.17 23.01 25.28
N GLY A 439 15.72 22.15 24.35
CA GLY A 439 15.26 20.79 24.68
C GLY A 439 16.41 19.88 25.12
N LYS A 440 16.06 18.73 25.69
CA LYS A 440 17.02 17.69 26.11
C LYS A 440 17.47 16.88 24.90
N GLY A 441 18.71 16.40 24.89
CA GLY A 441 19.14 15.40 23.91
C GLY A 441 18.52 14.03 24.18
N GLY A 442 18.85 13.07 23.33
CA GLY A 442 18.09 11.83 23.20
C GLY A 442 18.39 10.78 24.27
N LYS A 443 17.62 9.69 24.21
CA LYS A 443 17.82 8.47 25.00
C LYS A 443 18.29 7.32 24.12
N LEU A 444 19.37 6.65 24.51
CA LEU A 444 19.83 5.43 23.87
C LEU A 444 19.66 4.23 24.81
N ASN A 445 18.91 3.22 24.38
CA ASN A 445 18.76 1.96 25.09
C ASN A 445 19.34 0.81 24.26
N VAL A 446 20.20 0.00 24.86
CA VAL A 446 20.79 -1.18 24.21
C VAL A 446 20.59 -2.40 25.12
N ASP A 447 19.83 -3.41 24.68
CA ASP A 447 19.66 -4.70 25.37
C ASP A 447 20.09 -5.84 24.44
N VAL A 448 21.25 -6.44 24.73
CA VAL A 448 21.92 -7.42 23.85
C VAL A 448 22.45 -8.62 24.62
N LYS A 449 22.65 -9.76 23.93
CA LYS A 449 23.31 -10.93 24.54
C LYS A 449 24.76 -10.62 24.90
N THR A 450 25.52 -10.10 23.92
CA THR A 450 26.91 -9.67 24.06
C THR A 450 27.10 -8.34 23.34
N LEU A 451 28.01 -7.50 23.82
CA LEU A 451 28.38 -6.23 23.19
C LEU A 451 29.87 -6.25 22.86
N ASN A 452 30.21 -6.16 21.57
CA ASN A 452 31.59 -6.31 21.12
C ASN A 452 32.45 -5.08 21.44
N ASP A 453 31.90 -3.88 21.23
CA ASP A 453 32.64 -2.63 21.38
C ASP A 453 31.69 -1.49 21.79
N ILE A 454 31.70 -1.17 23.09
CA ILE A 454 30.94 -0.04 23.63
C ILE A 454 31.54 1.30 23.21
N THR A 455 32.86 1.38 23.01
CA THR A 455 33.55 2.60 22.58
C THR A 455 33.14 2.98 21.18
N LEU A 456 33.11 2.02 20.25
CA LEU A 456 32.60 2.21 18.89
C LEU A 456 31.13 2.63 18.95
N THR A 457 30.29 1.89 19.67
CA THR A 457 28.85 2.23 19.81
C THR A 457 28.66 3.67 20.33
N ASN A 458 29.41 4.06 21.36
CA ASN A 458 29.35 5.41 21.92
C ASN A 458 29.86 6.48 20.95
N SER A 459 30.89 6.19 20.16
CA SER A 459 31.42 7.11 19.14
C SER A 459 30.43 7.39 18.01
N LYS A 460 29.54 6.42 17.75
CA LYS A 460 28.47 6.52 16.75
C LYS A 460 27.18 7.12 17.29
N ALA A 461 26.97 7.09 18.60
CA ALA A 461 25.84 7.70 19.27
C ALA A 461 26.14 9.14 19.67
N VAL A 462 25.68 10.11 18.88
CA VAL A 462 25.87 11.55 19.15
C VAL A 462 24.57 12.17 19.64
N GLY A 463 24.64 13.00 20.69
CA GLY A 463 23.49 13.75 21.20
C GLY A 463 22.59 13.03 22.20
N PHE A 464 22.88 11.78 22.54
CA PHE A 464 22.16 11.05 23.59
C PHE A 464 22.68 11.43 24.98
N ASP A 465 22.37 12.65 25.43
CA ASP A 465 22.82 13.23 26.71
C ASP A 465 21.77 13.18 27.83
N GLU A 466 20.49 12.92 27.51
CA GLU A 466 19.48 12.67 28.55
C GLU A 466 19.71 11.33 29.23
N SER A 467 19.93 10.26 28.45
CA SER A 467 20.39 8.98 29.00
C SER A 467 21.03 8.05 27.98
N ARG A 468 21.94 7.19 28.48
CA ARG A 468 22.41 5.98 27.77
C ARG A 468 22.34 4.79 28.71
N GLN A 469 21.58 3.77 28.32
CA GLN A 469 21.42 2.55 29.10
C GLN A 469 21.91 1.35 28.29
N TYR A 470 22.83 0.60 28.87
CA TYR A 470 23.36 -0.64 28.31
C TYR A 470 23.02 -1.81 29.23
N ARG A 471 22.32 -2.80 28.69
CA ARG A 471 22.08 -4.10 29.31
C ARG A 471 22.77 -5.16 28.44
N VAL A 472 23.87 -5.69 28.93
CA VAL A 472 24.61 -6.78 28.29
C VAL A 472 24.39 -8.04 29.11
N ARG A 473 23.71 -9.03 28.52
CA ARG A 473 23.22 -10.20 29.28
C ARG A 473 24.32 -11.19 29.65
N THR A 474 25.37 -11.28 28.84
CA THR A 474 26.52 -12.16 29.05
C THR A 474 27.79 -11.55 28.48
N GLY A 475 28.95 -12.02 28.94
CA GLY A 475 30.25 -11.55 28.46
C GLY A 475 30.77 -10.32 29.20
N ASN A 476 31.97 -9.88 28.82
CA ASN A 476 32.63 -8.72 29.44
C ASN A 476 32.25 -7.44 28.71
N VAL A 477 32.13 -6.34 29.44
CA VAL A 477 32.03 -4.98 28.89
C VAL A 477 33.26 -4.21 29.32
N ALA A 478 34.14 -3.89 28.38
CA ALA A 478 35.29 -3.02 28.62
C ALA A 478 34.84 -1.56 28.44
N ILE A 479 35.02 -0.73 29.47
CA ILE A 479 34.59 0.69 29.49
C ILE A 479 35.80 1.61 29.36
#